data_AF-A0A1G9VPT2-F1
#
_entry.id   AF-A0A1G9VPT2-F1
#
_cell.length_a   1.000
_cell.length_b   1.000
_cell.length_c   1.000
_cell.angle_alpha   90.00
_cell.angle_beta   90.00
_cell.angle_gamma   90.00
#
_symmetry.space_group_name_H-M   'P 1'
#
loop_
_entity.id
_entity.type
_entity.pdbx_description
1 polymer ?
#
loop_
_entity_poly.entity_id
_entity_poly.type
_entity_poly.pdbx_seq_one_letter_code
_entity_poly.pdbx_strand_id
1 'polypeptide(L)'
;LGAVAFVFDTAGGVLFAKLMNLFSKTKINPMIGACGISAFPMSGRVIAKMALKEDPTNFIIQHAIGVNVAGQVASVVAGGLVLALIPALTK
;
A
#
# COMPACT_ATOMS: atom_id res chain seq x y z
N LEU A 1 2.82 -11.82 15.21
CA LEU A 1 3.71 -11.01 14.33
C LEU A 1 3.01 -10.58 13.04
N GLY A 2 2.44 -11.51 12.24
CA GLY A 2 1.81 -11.15 10.95
C GLY A 2 0.70 -10.09 11.01
N ALA A 3 -0.25 -10.19 11.94
CA ALA A 3 -1.31 -9.18 12.09
C ALA A 3 -0.74 -7.77 12.40
N VAL A 4 0.28 -7.71 13.25
CA VAL A 4 0.98 -6.46 13.58
C VAL A 4 1.68 -5.90 12.34
N ALA A 5 2.32 -6.75 11.52
CA ALA A 5 2.92 -6.34 10.25
C ALA A 5 1.88 -5.73 9.28
N PHE A 6 0.70 -6.35 9.13
CA PHE A 6 -0.38 -5.78 8.31
C PHE A 6 -0.88 -4.42 8.81
N VAL A 7 -0.95 -4.24 10.13
CA VAL A 7 -1.33 -2.94 10.73
C VAL A 7 -0.28 -1.89 10.40
N PHE A 8 1.02 -2.20 10.57
CA PHE A 8 2.10 -1.27 10.24
C PHE A 8 2.18 -0.97 8.74
N ASP A 9 1.95 -1.95 7.87
CA ASP A 9 1.93 -1.75 6.43
C ASP A 9 0.78 -0.81 6.00
N THR A 10 -0.42 -1.05 6.52
CA THR A 10 -1.59 -0.18 6.29
C THR A 10 -1.33 1.23 6.82
N ALA A 11 -0.91 1.35 8.09
CA ALA A 11 -0.68 2.63 8.74
C ALA A 11 0.45 3.41 8.05
N GLY A 12 1.54 2.71 7.72
CA GLY A 12 2.68 3.26 6.98
C GLY A 12 2.26 3.81 5.62
N GLY A 13 1.48 3.04 4.84
CA GLY A 13 0.97 3.48 3.55
C GLY A 13 0.05 4.71 3.64
N VAL A 14 -0.85 4.77 4.63
CA VAL A 14 -1.72 5.94 4.86
C VAL A 14 -0.90 7.16 5.29
N LEU A 15 0.05 6.99 6.21
CA LEU A 15 0.92 8.08 6.67
C LEU A 15 1.79 8.60 5.53
N PHE A 16 2.32 7.71 4.69
CA PHE A 16 3.11 8.09 3.52
C PHE A 16 2.26 8.88 2.51
N ALA A 17 1.02 8.45 2.23
CA ALA A 17 0.12 9.21 1.37
C ALA A 17 -0.18 10.62 1.92
N LYS A 18 -0.34 10.74 3.25
CA LYS A 18 -0.50 12.05 3.91
C LYS A 18 0.78 12.89 3.82
N LEU A 19 1.95 12.29 3.97
CA LEU A 19 3.23 12.97 3.82
C LEU A 19 3.40 13.50 2.39
N MET A 20 3.09 12.68 1.37
CA MET A 20 3.12 13.11 -0.03
C MET A 20 2.19 14.29 -0.30
N ASN A 21 1.04 14.35 0.38
CA ASN A 21 0.10 15.46 0.24
C ASN A 21 0.59 16.80 0.80
N LEU A 22 1.67 16.81 1.60
CA LEU A 22 2.30 18.06 2.04
C LEU A 22 3.10 18.74 0.91
N PHE A 23 3.61 17.95 -0.04
CA PHE A 23 4.46 18.43 -1.13
C PHE A 23 3.77 18.41 -2.50
N SER A 24 2.72 17.60 -2.67
CA SER A 24 2.01 17.48 -3.93
C SER A 24 0.98 18.59 -4.12
N LYS A 25 0.99 19.22 -5.31
CA LYS A 25 -0.07 20.14 -5.74
C LYS A 25 -1.42 19.44 -5.89
N THR A 26 -1.39 18.21 -6.39
CA THR A 26 -2.58 17.35 -6.55
C THR A 26 -2.63 16.37 -5.39
N LYS A 27 -3.57 16.58 -4.46
CA LYS A 27 -3.69 15.74 -3.27
C LYS A 27 -4.18 14.35 -3.63
N ILE A 28 -3.50 13.35 -3.11
CA ILE A 28 -3.82 11.93 -3.21
C ILE A 28 -4.77 11.57 -2.07
N ASN A 29 -5.83 10.81 -2.36
CA ASN A 29 -6.72 10.31 -1.33
C ASN A 29 -5.95 9.35 -0.39
N PRO A 30 -5.83 9.66 0.93
CA PRO A 30 -5.07 8.81 1.85
C PRO A 30 -5.59 7.37 1.97
N MET A 31 -6.85 7.12 1.63
CA MET A 31 -7.40 5.75 1.57
C MET A 31 -6.63 4.89 0.55
N ILE A 32 -6.14 5.49 -0.54
CA ILE A 32 -5.33 4.79 -1.55
C ILE A 32 -3.97 4.36 -0.96
N GLY A 33 -3.45 5.09 0.03
CA GLY A 33 -2.24 4.68 0.75
C GLY A 33 -2.40 3.34 1.47
N ALA A 34 -3.60 3.03 1.97
CA ALA A 34 -3.89 1.79 2.69
C ALA A 34 -3.87 0.55 1.79
N CYS A 35 -4.09 0.69 0.47
CA CYS A 35 -4.07 -0.46 -0.45
C CYS A 35 -2.68 -0.88 -0.95
N GLY A 36 -1.60 -0.29 -0.42
CA GLY A 36 -0.21 -0.67 -0.74
C GLY A 36 0.19 -2.07 -0.28
N ILE A 37 -0.62 -2.74 0.54
CA ILE A 37 -0.39 -4.13 0.96
C ILE A 37 -0.47 -5.10 -0.23
N SER A 38 0.42 -6.11 -0.24
CA SER A 38 0.56 -7.20 -1.22
C SER A 38 -0.61 -8.22 -1.28
N ALA A 39 -1.83 -7.80 -0.93
CA ALA A 39 -3.03 -8.62 -0.99
C ALA A 39 -3.84 -8.34 -2.28
N PHE A 40 -3.23 -8.56 -3.43
CA PHE A 40 -3.86 -8.30 -4.73
C PHE A 40 -4.93 -9.36 -5.09
N PRO A 41 -6.12 -8.98 -5.63
CA PRO A 41 -6.64 -7.61 -5.83
C PRO A 41 -7.49 -7.10 -4.64
N MET A 42 -7.55 -7.86 -3.55
CA MET A 42 -8.53 -7.66 -2.48
C MET A 42 -8.30 -6.37 -1.70
N SER A 43 -7.06 -5.97 -1.44
CA SER A 43 -6.76 -4.71 -0.73
C SER A 43 -7.36 -3.51 -1.45
N GLY A 44 -7.11 -3.40 -2.76
CA GLY A 44 -7.73 -2.35 -3.59
C GLY A 44 -9.27 -2.38 -3.61
N ARG A 45 -9.87 -3.58 -3.63
CA ARG A 45 -11.34 -3.73 -3.61
C ARG A 45 -11.96 -3.33 -2.27
N VAL A 46 -11.31 -3.67 -1.15
CA VAL A 46 -11.78 -3.28 0.19
C VAL A 46 -11.73 -1.77 0.35
N ILE A 47 -10.63 -1.13 -0.06
CA ILE A 47 -10.49 0.32 -0.03
C ILE A 47 -11.52 1.01 -0.93
N ALA A 48 -11.71 0.53 -2.17
CA ALA A 48 -12.71 1.09 -3.07
C ALA A 48 -14.14 0.97 -2.52
N LYS A 49 -14.46 -0.16 -1.86
CA LYS A 49 -15.76 -0.36 -1.20
C LYS A 49 -15.94 0.60 -0.02
N MET A 50 -14.90 0.85 0.76
CA MET A 50 -14.96 1.83 1.86
C MET A 50 -15.11 3.27 1.32
N ALA A 51 -14.39 3.62 0.27
CA ALA A 51 -14.53 4.94 -0.36
C ALA A 51 -15.94 5.20 -0.88
N LEU A 52 -16.58 4.20 -1.52
CA LEU A 52 -17.97 4.28 -1.96
C LEU A 52 -18.99 4.33 -0.82
N LYS A 53 -18.65 3.76 0.34
CA LYS A 53 -19.48 3.84 1.54
C LYS A 53 -19.46 5.25 2.14
N GLU A 54 -18.31 5.90 2.08
CA GLU A 54 -18.12 7.25 2.62
C GLU A 54 -18.63 8.32 1.65
N ASP A 55 -18.44 8.10 0.35
CA ASP A 55 -18.96 8.94 -0.73
C ASP A 55 -19.32 8.08 -1.96
N PRO A 56 -20.62 7.92 -2.29
CA PRO A 56 -21.06 7.10 -3.43
C PRO A 56 -20.55 7.55 -4.80
N THR A 57 -19.97 8.74 -4.92
CA THR A 57 -19.39 9.27 -6.16
C THR A 57 -17.87 9.07 -6.25
N ASN A 58 -17.23 8.57 -5.18
CA ASN A 58 -15.78 8.47 -5.06
C ASN A 58 -15.24 7.13 -5.61
N PHE A 59 -15.21 7.01 -6.94
CA PHE A 59 -14.74 5.80 -7.63
C PHE A 59 -13.21 5.73 -7.73
N ILE A 60 -12.57 5.14 -6.72
CA ILE A 60 -11.09 5.06 -6.67
C ILE A 60 -10.50 3.70 -7.09
N ILE A 61 -11.31 2.76 -7.60
CA ILE A 61 -10.85 1.38 -7.85
C ILE A 61 -9.65 1.32 -8.79
N GLN A 62 -9.60 2.12 -9.85
CA GLN A 62 -8.49 2.13 -10.81
C GLN A 62 -7.17 2.55 -10.14
N HIS A 63 -7.20 3.63 -9.36
CA HIS A 63 -6.03 4.12 -8.61
C HIS A 63 -5.62 3.15 -7.50
N ALA A 64 -6.59 2.58 -6.78
CA ALA A 64 -6.36 1.63 -5.70
C ALA A 64 -5.69 0.35 -6.21
N ILE A 65 -6.13 -0.17 -7.37
CA ILE A 65 -5.52 -1.34 -7.99
C ILE A 65 -4.08 -1.04 -8.43
N GLY A 66 -3.80 0.14 -8.97
CA GLY A 66 -2.44 0.55 -9.32
C GLY A 66 -1.48 0.52 -8.13
N VAL A 67 -1.90 1.08 -7.00
CA VAL A 67 -1.09 1.07 -5.76
C VAL A 67 -0.96 -0.35 -5.19
N ASN A 68 -1.99 -1.19 -5.29
CA ASN A 68 -1.91 -2.58 -4.85
C ASN A 68 -0.89 -3.38 -5.68
N VAL A 69 -0.81 -3.14 -7.00
CA VAL A 69 0.21 -3.77 -7.87
C VAL A 69 1.61 -3.30 -7.47
N ALA A 70 1.80 -2.01 -7.18
CA ALA A 70 3.08 -1.49 -6.71
C ALA A 70 3.56 -2.19 -5.42
N GLY A 71 2.65 -2.46 -4.48
CA GLY A 71 2.91 -3.22 -3.27
C GLY A 71 3.44 -4.64 -3.50
N GLN A 72 2.86 -5.33 -4.49
CA GLN A 72 3.33 -6.67 -4.89
C GLN A 72 4.76 -6.64 -5.43
N VAL A 73 5.06 -5.68 -6.30
CA VAL A 73 6.41 -5.51 -6.87
C VAL A 73 7.42 -5.18 -5.77
N ALA A 74 7.09 -4.24 -4.87
CA ALA A 74 7.95 -3.87 -3.75
C ALA A 74 8.25 -5.06 -2.82
N SER A 75 7.26 -5.92 -2.56
CA SER A 75 7.44 -7.12 -1.73
C SER A 75 8.43 -8.11 -2.35
N VAL A 76 8.37 -8.32 -3.67
CA VAL A 76 9.32 -9.19 -4.38
C VAL A 76 10.74 -8.59 -4.34
N VAL A 77 10.88 -7.28 -4.54
CA VAL A 77 12.18 -6.59 -4.45
C VAL A 77 12.77 -6.71 -3.05
N ALA A 78 11.98 -6.44 -2.00
CA ALA A 78 12.42 -6.56 -0.62
C ALA A 78 12.83 -8.00 -0.27
N GLY A 79 12.02 -9.00 -0.68
CA GLY A 79 12.35 -10.41 -0.50
C GLY A 79 13.65 -10.80 -1.21
N GLY A 80 13.84 -10.35 -2.45
CA GLY A 80 15.06 -10.57 -3.21
C GLY A 80 16.31 -9.97 -2.55
N LEU A 81 16.18 -8.75 -2.01
CA LEU A 81 17.27 -8.09 -1.27
C LEU A 81 17.64 -8.86 0.00
N VAL A 82 16.65 -9.32 0.77
CA VAL A 82 16.90 -10.13 1.98
C VAL A 82 17.64 -11.42 1.62
N LEU A 83 17.22 -12.12 0.57
CA LEU A 83 17.89 -13.34 0.10
C LEU A 83 19.34 -13.07 -0.35
N ALA A 84 19.60 -11.92 -0.97
CA ALA A 84 20.96 -11.53 -1.38
C ALA A 84 21.87 -11.15 -0.21
N LEU A 85 21.31 -10.56 0.86
CA LEU A 85 22.07 -10.08 2.03
C LEU A 85 22.34 -11.17 3.07
N ILE A 86 21.48 -12.19 3.20
CA ILE A 86 21.67 -13.28 4.17
C ILE A 86 23.05 -13.95 4.04
N PRO A 87 23.54 -14.32 2.85
CA PRO A 87 24.88 -14.90 2.70
C PRO A 87 26.03 -13.96 3.08
N ALA A 88 25.83 -12.64 3.01
CA ALA A 88 26.83 -11.65 3.41
C ALA A 88 26.87 -11.41 4.93
N LEU A 89 25.75 -11.66 5.64
CA LEU A 89 25.63 -11.53 7.09
C LEU A 89 26.03 -12.79 7.86
N THR A 90 26.07 -13.95 7.20
CA THR A 90 26.42 -15.25 7.81
C THR A 90 27.91 -15.62 7.63
N LYS A 91 28.71 -14.73 7.03
CA LYS A 91 30.17 -14.82 7.01
C LYS A 91 30.76 -14.04 8.17
#